data_AF-A0A3A8EFB5-F1
#
_entry.id   AF-A0A3A8EFB5-F1
#
_cell.length_a   1.000
_cell.length_b   1.000
_cell.length_c   1.000
_cell.angle_alpha   90.00
_cell.angle_beta   90.00
_cell.angle_gamma   90.00
#
_symmetry.space_group_name_H-M   'P 1'
#
loop_
_entity.id
_entity.type
_entity.pdbx_description
1 polymer ?
#
loop_
_entity_poly.entity_id
_entity_poly.type
_entity_poly.pdbx_seq_one_letter_code
_entity_poly.pdbx_strand_id
1 'polypeptide(L)'
;MTSGSNNSNTGNNNSSGNTELKCDRGILLNSNLTAKSIFDDSLYSIDNLNIMQRDSSGFMETKKNGIYAEKISLSGQMLYSEYLPIYNLSLTEIETDEQSKPVDYNLNSSGLYTTKTYQKQNNGWPLGYLTTSSNLKLSLASFNDKCNFSVNKLDYTFESIDLSGKKIKDILPNNILTSYPKAVEYTYINDQVGNILKREDKALNNLMNSTDTFPQGSIVYLPKSAIYDDNQFSFSEDNVTNNQTLDEWFNELYGKSSYKYKHDKVGGLNVIYSVDSNGNAVFSFGADPAIEKDGKIYDGEWSIKGDILSPTYGLQNSNTPDYINYETPSEHALFNKTAYEFISAQIQTYYK
;
A
#
# COMPACT_ATOMS: atom_id res chain seq x y z
N MET A 1 5.22 58.06 -54.68
CA MET A 1 5.26 57.73 -53.23
C MET A 1 3.89 57.23 -52.85
N THR A 2 3.75 55.92 -52.68
CA THR A 2 2.53 55.29 -52.17
C THR A 2 2.91 53.94 -51.58
N SER A 3 2.51 53.81 -50.32
CA SER A 3 2.56 52.67 -49.41
C SER A 3 1.81 51.44 -49.92
N GLY A 4 2.31 50.25 -49.59
CA GLY A 4 1.61 48.98 -49.70
C GLY A 4 2.26 47.96 -48.78
N SER A 5 1.66 47.80 -47.58
CA SER A 5 2.14 46.97 -46.49
C SER A 5 1.89 45.48 -46.78
N ASN A 6 2.91 44.64 -46.51
CA ASN A 6 2.81 43.18 -46.57
C ASN A 6 1.84 42.67 -45.51
N ASN A 7 0.87 41.87 -45.95
CA ASN A 7 -0.10 41.19 -45.11
C ASN A 7 0.47 39.81 -44.74
N SER A 8 1.14 39.70 -43.59
CA SER A 8 1.54 38.42 -43.01
C SER A 8 0.38 37.87 -42.17
N ASN A 9 -0.28 36.86 -42.72
CA ASN A 9 -1.31 36.08 -42.06
C ASN A 9 -0.66 35.24 -40.93
N THR A 10 -0.64 35.76 -39.70
CA THR A 10 -0.35 34.96 -38.51
C THR A 10 -1.59 34.18 -38.13
N GLY A 11 -1.68 32.96 -38.62
CA GLY A 11 -2.61 31.95 -38.12
C GLY A 11 -2.31 31.66 -36.66
N ASN A 12 -3.13 32.20 -35.77
CA ASN A 12 -3.22 31.77 -34.38
C ASN A 12 -3.71 30.32 -34.35
N ASN A 13 -2.77 29.37 -34.30
CA ASN A 13 -3.07 28.01 -33.87
C ASN A 13 -3.21 28.01 -32.35
N ASN A 14 -4.41 28.36 -31.89
CA ASN A 14 -4.90 27.94 -30.58
C ASN A 14 -5.10 26.42 -30.62
N SER A 15 -4.03 25.68 -30.40
CA SER A 15 -4.10 24.26 -30.06
C SER A 15 -4.72 24.17 -28.66
N SER A 16 -6.02 23.88 -28.61
CA SER A 16 -6.66 23.37 -27.39
C SER A 16 -5.89 22.12 -26.95
N GLY A 17 -5.04 22.25 -25.92
CA GLY A 17 -4.27 21.14 -25.39
C GLY A 17 -5.21 20.01 -24.99
N ASN A 18 -5.06 18.84 -25.61
CA ASN A 18 -5.88 17.68 -25.29
C ASN A 18 -5.61 17.31 -23.81
N THR A 19 -6.62 17.45 -22.94
CA THR A 19 -6.55 17.18 -21.50
C THR A 19 -6.67 15.69 -21.17
N GLU A 20 -6.80 14.84 -22.19
CA GLU A 20 -6.90 13.39 -22.05
C GLU A 20 -5.59 12.77 -21.55
N LEU A 21 -5.69 11.87 -20.58
CA LEU A 21 -4.56 11.11 -20.06
C LEU A 21 -4.05 10.14 -21.12
N LYS A 22 -2.74 10.12 -21.34
CA LYS A 22 -2.03 9.22 -22.23
C LYS A 22 -1.33 8.17 -21.39
N CYS A 23 -1.68 6.92 -21.65
CA CYS A 23 -1.16 5.77 -20.94
C CYS A 23 -0.46 4.82 -21.92
N ASP A 24 0.75 4.37 -21.58
CA ASP A 24 1.37 3.18 -22.19
C ASP A 24 1.56 2.13 -21.10
N ARG A 25 0.68 1.12 -21.07
CA ARG A 25 0.83 -0.05 -20.18
C ARG A 25 1.07 0.35 -18.72
N GLY A 26 0.18 1.21 -18.21
CA GLY A 26 0.25 1.77 -16.85
C GLY A 26 1.30 2.85 -16.63
N ILE A 27 2.13 3.18 -17.62
CA ILE A 27 3.03 4.34 -17.55
C ILE A 27 2.29 5.57 -18.06
N LEU A 28 2.05 6.52 -17.17
CA LEU A 28 1.39 7.77 -17.51
C LEU A 28 2.39 8.72 -18.21
N LEU A 29 2.07 9.10 -19.45
CA LEU A 29 2.96 9.87 -20.33
C LEU A 29 2.75 11.39 -20.23
N ASN A 30 1.66 11.83 -19.59
CA ASN A 30 1.38 13.24 -19.31
C ASN A 30 0.80 13.42 -17.91
N SER A 31 1.33 14.40 -17.18
CA SER A 31 0.81 14.80 -15.88
C SER A 31 -0.17 15.96 -16.04
N ASN A 32 -1.30 15.87 -15.36
CA ASN A 32 -2.24 16.99 -15.21
C ASN A 32 -2.22 17.57 -13.79
N LEU A 33 -1.48 16.96 -12.85
CA LEU A 33 -1.36 17.46 -11.48
C LEU A 33 -0.33 18.58 -11.43
N THR A 34 -0.77 19.73 -10.93
CA THR A 34 0.08 20.91 -10.70
C THR A 34 0.19 21.27 -9.22
N ALA A 35 -0.57 20.60 -8.36
CA ALA A 35 -0.59 20.88 -6.94
C ALA A 35 0.61 20.26 -6.23
N LYS A 36 1.21 21.01 -5.29
CA LYS A 36 2.28 20.51 -4.42
C LYS A 36 1.80 19.41 -3.50
N SER A 37 2.68 18.51 -3.14
CA SER A 37 2.41 17.39 -2.23
C SER A 37 3.58 17.14 -1.28
N ILE A 38 3.37 16.26 -0.29
CA ILE A 38 4.49 15.76 0.54
C ILE A 38 5.52 14.95 -0.27
N PHE A 39 5.16 14.49 -1.48
CA PHE A 39 6.05 13.79 -2.41
C PHE A 39 6.82 14.73 -3.35
N ASP A 40 6.78 16.06 -3.12
CA ASP A 40 7.67 17.01 -3.79
C ASP A 40 9.15 16.66 -3.52
N ASP A 41 9.42 16.06 -2.36
CA ASP A 41 10.67 15.36 -2.03
C ASP A 41 10.44 13.85 -1.95
N SER A 42 11.51 13.04 -2.07
CA SER A 42 11.39 11.60 -1.82
C SER A 42 11.04 11.32 -0.36
N LEU A 43 10.07 10.43 -0.17
CA LEU A 43 9.67 9.90 1.13
C LEU A 43 10.08 8.44 1.26
N TYR A 44 10.09 7.93 2.48
CA TYR A 44 10.60 6.62 2.80
C TYR A 44 9.60 5.87 3.67
N SER A 45 9.18 4.69 3.24
CA SER A 45 8.51 3.72 4.11
C SER A 45 9.54 2.74 4.66
N ILE A 46 9.40 2.32 5.92
CA ILE A 46 10.25 1.27 6.51
C ILE A 46 9.38 0.03 6.68
N ASP A 47 9.80 -1.05 6.03
CA ASP A 47 9.00 -2.25 5.87
C ASP A 47 9.86 -3.51 6.09
N ASN A 48 9.22 -4.67 6.04
CA ASN A 48 9.84 -5.95 6.26
C ASN A 48 9.58 -6.92 5.11
N LEU A 49 10.51 -7.86 4.93
CA LEU A 49 10.30 -9.00 4.05
C LEU A 49 10.60 -10.30 4.79
N ASN A 50 9.66 -11.24 4.68
CA ASN A 50 9.83 -12.63 5.09
C ASN A 50 10.05 -13.48 3.85
N ILE A 51 11.28 -13.95 3.63
CA ILE A 51 11.59 -14.90 2.58
C ILE A 51 11.11 -16.27 3.03
N MET A 52 10.10 -16.77 2.34
CA MET A 52 9.50 -18.07 2.60
C MET A 52 10.16 -19.16 1.76
N GLN A 53 10.31 -20.35 2.32
CA GLN A 53 10.80 -21.53 1.62
C GLN A 53 9.93 -22.75 1.98
N ARG A 54 9.73 -23.67 1.04
CA ARG A 54 9.16 -24.98 1.38
C ARG A 54 10.21 -25.84 2.05
N ASP A 55 9.87 -26.39 3.21
CA ASP A 55 10.64 -27.44 3.85
C ASP A 55 10.50 -28.79 3.10
N SER A 56 11.14 -29.83 3.61
CA SER A 56 11.10 -31.18 3.01
C SER A 56 9.71 -31.84 3.06
N SER A 57 8.78 -31.32 3.85
CA SER A 57 7.39 -31.76 3.95
C SER A 57 6.44 -30.98 3.02
N GLY A 58 6.94 -29.93 2.37
CA GLY A 58 6.16 -29.03 1.53
C GLY A 58 5.50 -27.88 2.30
N PHE A 59 5.74 -27.78 3.61
CA PHE A 59 5.24 -26.69 4.45
C PHE A 59 6.06 -25.41 4.22
N MET A 60 5.40 -24.27 4.17
CA MET A 60 6.05 -22.98 3.98
C MET A 60 6.59 -22.47 5.32
N GLU A 61 7.90 -22.30 5.43
CA GLU A 61 8.56 -21.74 6.61
C GLU A 61 9.30 -20.43 6.26
N THR A 62 9.38 -19.51 7.22
CA THR A 62 10.20 -18.32 7.08
C THR A 62 11.68 -18.69 7.21
N LYS A 63 12.39 -18.67 6.08
CA LYS A 63 13.83 -18.91 6.04
C LYS A 63 14.62 -17.71 6.55
N LYS A 64 14.15 -16.52 6.17
CA LYS A 64 14.84 -15.27 6.43
C LYS A 64 13.82 -14.17 6.61
N ASN A 65 14.05 -13.31 7.57
CA ASN A 65 13.30 -12.09 7.79
C ASN A 65 14.27 -10.92 7.82
N GLY A 66 13.85 -9.77 7.31
CA GLY A 66 14.66 -8.59 7.44
C GLY A 66 13.89 -7.33 7.14
N ILE A 67 14.62 -6.22 7.22
CA ILE A 67 14.07 -4.88 7.18
C ILE A 67 14.65 -4.17 5.96
N TYR A 68 13.80 -3.48 5.22
CA TYR A 68 14.20 -2.63 4.12
C TYR A 68 13.43 -1.30 4.20
N ALA A 69 13.81 -0.36 3.35
CA ALA A 69 13.01 0.82 3.09
C ALA A 69 12.62 0.92 1.63
N GLU A 70 11.45 1.48 1.39
CA GLU A 70 11.00 1.93 0.08
C GLU A 70 11.24 3.42 -0.03
N LYS A 71 12.14 3.84 -0.91
CA LYS A 71 12.27 5.25 -1.29
C LYS A 71 11.23 5.53 -2.37
N ILE A 72 10.23 6.30 -2.00
CA ILE A 72 9.11 6.69 -2.86
C ILE A 72 9.40 8.05 -3.48
N SER A 73 9.33 8.14 -4.80
CA SER A 73 9.58 9.37 -5.55
C SER A 73 8.49 9.63 -6.59
N LEU A 74 8.22 10.91 -6.84
CA LEU A 74 7.21 11.36 -7.78
C LEU A 74 7.85 11.74 -9.12
N SER A 75 7.29 11.26 -10.22
CA SER A 75 7.61 11.71 -11.58
C SER A 75 6.30 12.10 -12.30
N GLY A 76 6.02 13.41 -12.33
CA GLY A 76 4.71 13.90 -12.74
C GLY A 76 3.63 13.50 -11.73
N GLN A 77 2.75 12.58 -12.11
CA GLN A 77 1.77 11.95 -11.20
C GLN A 77 2.16 10.51 -10.82
N MET A 78 3.16 9.92 -11.47
CA MET A 78 3.56 8.55 -11.19
C MET A 78 4.40 8.49 -9.91
N LEU A 79 4.05 7.57 -9.02
CA LEU A 79 4.87 7.21 -7.87
C LEU A 79 5.71 5.98 -8.21
N TYR A 80 6.99 6.05 -7.87
CA TYR A 80 7.95 4.97 -8.05
C TYR A 80 8.64 4.63 -6.72
N SER A 81 8.91 3.35 -6.48
CA SER A 81 9.72 2.88 -5.37
C SER A 81 11.10 2.39 -5.82
N GLU A 82 12.12 2.73 -5.04
CA GLU A 82 13.42 2.07 -5.04
C GLU A 82 13.65 1.41 -3.68
N TYR A 83 14.14 0.18 -3.65
CA TYR A 83 14.35 -0.56 -2.40
C TYR A 83 15.74 -0.35 -1.82
N LEU A 84 15.81 -0.19 -0.51
CA LEU A 84 17.03 0.06 0.24
C LEU A 84 17.14 -0.95 1.39
N PRO A 85 17.97 -2.00 1.28
CA PRO A 85 18.14 -2.97 2.36
C PRO A 85 18.69 -2.32 3.64
N ILE A 86 18.10 -2.67 4.78
CA ILE A 86 18.54 -2.14 6.10
C ILE A 86 19.18 -3.27 6.92
N TYR A 87 18.48 -4.39 7.09
CA TYR A 87 18.92 -5.51 7.92
C TYR A 87 18.54 -6.85 7.30
N ASN A 88 19.50 -7.77 7.26
CA ASN A 88 19.31 -9.17 6.88
C ASN A 88 18.61 -9.41 5.52
N LEU A 89 18.71 -8.46 4.59
CA LEU A 89 18.21 -8.57 3.21
C LEU A 89 19.25 -8.01 2.25
N SER A 90 19.27 -8.56 1.05
CA SER A 90 19.95 -8.00 -0.11
C SER A 90 18.94 -7.35 -1.05
N LEU A 91 19.40 -6.43 -1.89
CA LEU A 91 18.54 -5.78 -2.87
C LEU A 91 17.92 -6.79 -3.84
N THR A 92 18.69 -7.79 -4.27
CA THR A 92 18.19 -8.83 -5.18
C THR A 92 17.07 -9.66 -4.57
N GLU A 93 17.14 -9.98 -3.28
CA GLU A 93 16.05 -10.69 -2.59
C GLU A 93 14.76 -9.88 -2.60
N ILE A 94 14.84 -8.57 -2.30
CA ILE A 94 13.68 -7.67 -2.30
C ILE A 94 13.11 -7.50 -3.72
N GLU A 95 13.97 -7.27 -4.72
CA GLU A 95 13.53 -7.08 -6.10
C GLU A 95 12.96 -8.36 -6.73
N THR A 96 13.39 -9.54 -6.28
CA THR A 96 12.83 -10.82 -6.73
C THR A 96 11.44 -11.03 -6.13
N ASP A 97 11.28 -10.72 -4.85
CA ASP A 97 9.97 -10.77 -4.19
C ASP A 97 8.98 -9.83 -4.86
N GLU A 98 9.38 -8.57 -5.10
CA GLU A 98 8.53 -7.57 -5.75
C GLU A 98 8.05 -8.01 -7.14
N GLN A 99 8.89 -8.70 -7.92
CA GLN A 99 8.50 -9.25 -9.23
C GLN A 99 7.36 -10.25 -9.15
N SER A 100 7.19 -10.90 -8.00
CA SER A 100 6.16 -11.93 -7.79
C SER A 100 4.87 -11.40 -7.14
N LYS A 101 4.83 -10.13 -6.70
CA LYS A 101 3.71 -9.55 -5.96
C LYS A 101 2.45 -9.19 -6.75
N PRO A 102 2.48 -8.75 -8.03
CA PRO A 102 1.30 -8.17 -8.65
C PRO A 102 0.11 -9.13 -8.71
N VAL A 103 -1.03 -8.69 -8.19
CA VAL A 103 -2.32 -9.34 -8.39
C VAL A 103 -2.82 -9.08 -9.81
N ASP A 104 -3.13 -10.13 -10.56
CA ASP A 104 -3.46 -9.97 -11.99
C ASP A 104 -4.63 -9.03 -12.25
N TYR A 105 -5.59 -8.99 -11.32
CA TYR A 105 -6.86 -8.30 -11.46
C TYR A 105 -7.20 -7.46 -10.24
N ASN A 106 -7.66 -6.24 -10.50
CA ASN A 106 -8.34 -5.37 -9.54
C ASN A 106 -9.72 -5.01 -10.10
N LEU A 107 -10.75 -5.13 -9.28
CA LEU A 107 -12.15 -4.94 -9.64
C LEU A 107 -12.82 -3.97 -8.66
N ASN A 108 -13.54 -3.00 -9.20
CA ASN A 108 -14.37 -2.08 -8.42
C ASN A 108 -15.57 -1.61 -9.26
N SER A 109 -16.34 -0.63 -8.76
CA SER A 109 -17.52 -0.12 -9.48
C SER A 109 -17.19 0.47 -10.85
N SER A 110 -15.95 0.93 -11.07
CA SER A 110 -15.47 1.47 -12.34
C SER A 110 -15.09 0.41 -13.37
N GLY A 111 -14.99 -0.87 -12.99
CA GLY A 111 -14.67 -1.97 -13.90
C GLY A 111 -13.53 -2.87 -13.43
N LEU A 112 -13.08 -3.72 -14.35
CA LEU A 112 -11.96 -4.64 -14.17
C LEU A 112 -10.67 -4.06 -14.78
N TYR A 113 -9.61 -4.07 -13.99
CA TYR A 113 -8.28 -3.56 -14.31
C TYR A 113 -7.22 -4.63 -14.08
N THR A 114 -6.11 -4.53 -14.81
CA THR A 114 -5.01 -5.50 -14.76
C THR A 114 -3.70 -4.80 -14.40
N THR A 115 -2.75 -5.56 -13.87
CA THR A 115 -1.36 -5.12 -13.64
C THR A 115 -0.36 -6.04 -14.35
N LYS A 116 -0.78 -6.68 -15.45
CA LYS A 116 0.00 -7.69 -16.17
C LYS A 116 1.25 -7.13 -16.84
N THR A 117 1.31 -5.81 -17.00
CA THR A 117 2.46 -5.12 -17.58
C THR A 117 3.40 -4.55 -16.53
N TYR A 118 3.16 -4.84 -15.25
CA TYR A 118 4.00 -4.41 -14.15
C TYR A 118 5.43 -4.88 -14.32
N GLN A 119 6.35 -3.93 -14.37
CA GLN A 119 7.78 -4.18 -14.44
C GLN A 119 8.54 -2.95 -13.98
N LYS A 120 9.75 -3.18 -13.46
CA LYS A 120 10.67 -2.11 -13.07
C LYS A 120 10.94 -1.15 -14.22
N GLN A 121 10.91 0.14 -13.94
CA GLN A 121 11.28 1.21 -14.85
C GLN A 121 12.62 1.81 -14.45
N ASN A 122 13.17 2.69 -15.29
CA ASN A 122 14.40 3.43 -14.96
C ASN A 122 14.27 4.27 -13.67
N ASN A 123 13.06 4.70 -13.32
CA ASN A 123 12.78 5.49 -12.12
C ASN A 123 12.46 4.63 -10.88
N GLY A 124 12.48 3.30 -11.00
CA GLY A 124 12.06 2.38 -9.94
C GLY A 124 10.83 1.54 -10.32
N TRP A 125 10.27 0.86 -9.34
CA TRP A 125 9.06 0.06 -9.47
C TRP A 125 7.81 0.95 -9.46
N PRO A 126 6.89 0.85 -10.44
CA PRO A 126 5.70 1.69 -10.47
C PRO A 126 4.72 1.39 -9.31
N LEU A 127 4.65 2.22 -8.28
CA LEU A 127 3.68 2.02 -7.20
C LEU A 127 2.25 2.38 -7.62
N GLY A 128 2.12 3.45 -8.42
CA GLY A 128 0.83 3.96 -8.84
C GLY A 128 0.86 5.46 -9.09
N TYR A 129 -0.20 6.15 -8.67
CA TYR A 129 -0.46 7.53 -9.07
C TYR A 129 -0.83 8.39 -7.87
N LEU A 130 -0.22 9.57 -7.78
CA LEU A 130 -0.74 10.70 -7.01
C LEU A 130 -1.81 11.39 -7.85
N THR A 131 -3.08 11.25 -7.48
CA THR A 131 -4.21 11.65 -8.32
C THR A 131 -4.78 13.01 -7.94
N THR A 132 -4.71 13.36 -6.64
CA THR A 132 -4.99 14.70 -6.14
C THR A 132 -4.03 15.04 -5.01
N SER A 133 -3.76 16.34 -4.81
CA SER A 133 -2.96 16.80 -3.68
C SER A 133 -3.36 18.20 -3.24
N SER A 134 -3.35 18.40 -1.93
CA SER A 134 -3.47 19.67 -1.23
C SER A 134 -2.64 19.58 0.06
N ASN A 135 -1.30 19.66 -0.08
CA ASN A 135 -0.34 19.56 1.02
C ASN A 135 -0.43 18.19 1.73
N LEU A 136 -0.95 18.16 2.97
CA LEU A 136 -1.10 16.93 3.77
C LEU A 136 -2.35 16.10 3.41
N LYS A 137 -3.19 16.58 2.49
CA LYS A 137 -4.34 15.82 1.98
C LYS A 137 -4.06 15.39 0.56
N LEU A 138 -4.15 14.11 0.25
CA LEU A 138 -3.83 13.59 -1.07
C LEU A 138 -4.63 12.33 -1.37
N SER A 139 -4.69 11.99 -2.65
CA SER A 139 -5.33 10.76 -3.13
C SER A 139 -4.29 9.93 -3.87
N LEU A 140 -4.12 8.67 -3.48
CA LEU A 140 -3.28 7.70 -4.17
C LEU A 140 -4.17 6.68 -4.89
N ALA A 141 -3.72 6.19 -6.05
CA ALA A 141 -4.32 5.05 -6.73
C ALA A 141 -3.23 4.07 -7.12
N SER A 142 -3.50 2.77 -7.06
CA SER A 142 -2.51 1.74 -7.41
C SER A 142 -2.22 1.70 -8.90
N PHE A 143 -1.00 1.25 -9.24
CA PHE A 143 -0.63 0.94 -10.61
C PHE A 143 -1.66 0.03 -11.29
N ASN A 144 -1.92 0.28 -12.57
CA ASN A 144 -2.74 -0.56 -13.43
C ASN A 144 -2.45 -0.23 -14.90
N ASP A 145 -2.62 -1.21 -15.77
CA ASP A 145 -2.22 -1.17 -17.18
C ASP A 145 -2.94 -0.06 -17.98
N LYS A 146 -4.02 0.52 -17.44
CA LYS A 146 -4.87 1.55 -18.08
C LYS A 146 -4.69 2.96 -17.51
N CYS A 147 -3.80 3.16 -16.54
CA CYS A 147 -3.64 4.44 -15.86
C CYS A 147 -4.95 5.00 -15.29
N ASN A 148 -5.83 4.12 -14.79
CA ASN A 148 -7.08 4.52 -14.21
C ASN A 148 -6.90 4.86 -12.72
N PHE A 149 -7.36 6.05 -12.33
CA PHE A 149 -7.17 6.60 -11.00
C PHE A 149 -8.22 6.15 -9.96
N SER A 150 -9.19 5.29 -10.32
CA SER A 150 -10.13 4.72 -9.36
C SER A 150 -9.68 3.38 -8.76
N VAL A 151 -8.64 2.76 -9.30
CA VAL A 151 -8.15 1.45 -8.84
C VAL A 151 -7.44 1.61 -7.49
N ASN A 152 -7.97 0.93 -6.46
CA ASN A 152 -7.48 1.00 -5.08
C ASN A 152 -7.24 2.44 -4.62
N LYS A 153 -8.17 3.34 -4.97
CA LYS A 153 -8.04 4.75 -4.66
C LYS A 153 -8.21 4.98 -3.16
N LEU A 154 -7.19 5.55 -2.52
CA LEU A 154 -7.18 5.93 -1.12
C LEU A 154 -7.02 7.43 -0.95
N ASP A 155 -7.98 8.05 -0.26
CA ASP A 155 -7.94 9.44 0.14
C ASP A 155 -7.32 9.55 1.55
N TYR A 156 -6.12 10.11 1.61
CA TYR A 156 -5.36 10.29 2.85
C TYR A 156 -5.48 11.72 3.39
N THR A 157 -5.51 11.81 4.72
CA THR A 157 -5.18 13.04 5.45
C THR A 157 -4.03 12.73 6.40
N PHE A 158 -2.86 13.33 6.15
CA PHE A 158 -1.67 13.19 6.98
C PHE A 158 -1.58 14.29 8.05
N GLU A 159 -0.84 13.99 9.11
CA GLU A 159 -0.20 14.96 9.98
C GLU A 159 1.32 14.86 9.83
N SER A 160 2.01 15.98 10.02
CA SER A 160 3.48 16.03 10.04
C SER A 160 3.97 16.12 11.47
N ILE A 161 4.86 15.22 11.87
CA ILE A 161 5.42 15.16 13.22
C ILE A 161 6.92 15.38 13.13
N ASP A 162 7.40 16.37 13.89
CA ASP A 162 8.82 16.65 14.04
C ASP A 162 9.46 15.66 15.02
N LEU A 163 10.45 14.92 14.52
CA LEU A 163 11.24 13.97 15.29
C LEU A 163 12.55 14.57 15.80
N SER A 164 12.92 15.79 15.39
CA SER A 164 14.19 16.43 15.75
C SER A 164 14.45 16.39 17.26
N GLY A 165 15.64 15.91 17.65
CA GLY A 165 16.04 15.81 19.06
C GLY A 165 15.41 14.63 19.84
N LYS A 166 14.44 13.90 19.27
CA LYS A 166 13.96 12.63 19.84
C LYS A 166 15.01 11.54 19.68
N LYS A 167 14.89 10.46 20.44
CA LYS A 167 15.73 9.26 20.35
C LYS A 167 15.03 8.18 19.53
N ILE A 168 15.80 7.19 19.07
CA ILE A 168 15.24 6.04 18.33
C ILE A 168 14.19 5.26 19.15
N LYS A 169 14.39 5.17 20.47
CA LYS A 169 13.41 4.54 21.37
C LYS A 169 12.05 5.23 21.41
N ASP A 170 11.98 6.52 21.05
CA ASP A 170 10.75 7.31 21.13
C ASP A 170 9.80 7.03 19.95
N ILE A 171 10.28 6.31 18.92
CA ILE A 171 9.47 5.86 17.79
C ILE A 171 9.09 4.37 17.86
N LEU A 172 9.47 3.69 18.95
CA LEU A 172 9.17 2.28 19.23
C LEU A 172 8.30 2.15 20.50
N PRO A 173 7.52 1.07 20.65
CA PRO A 173 6.73 0.86 21.86
C PRO A 173 7.59 0.77 23.13
N ASN A 174 7.14 1.41 24.21
CA ASN A 174 7.88 1.44 25.48
C ASN A 174 8.09 0.05 26.12
N ASN A 175 7.22 -0.91 25.78
CA ASN A 175 7.21 -2.29 26.27
C ASN A 175 7.93 -3.28 25.34
N ILE A 176 8.58 -2.82 24.26
CA ILE A 176 9.24 -3.71 23.28
C ILE A 176 10.34 -4.58 23.90
N LEU A 177 11.00 -4.11 24.97
CA LEU A 177 12.02 -4.89 25.70
C LEU A 177 11.42 -5.94 26.65
N THR A 178 10.21 -5.73 27.16
CA THR A 178 9.61 -6.57 28.22
C THR A 178 8.52 -7.50 27.71
N SER A 179 7.93 -7.22 26.56
CA SER A 179 6.84 -7.99 25.95
C SER A 179 6.86 -7.88 24.43
N TYR A 180 6.01 -8.65 23.74
CA TYR A 180 5.68 -8.41 22.33
C TYR A 180 4.53 -7.39 22.29
N PRO A 181 4.78 -6.14 21.87
CA PRO A 181 3.72 -5.13 21.79
C PRO A 181 2.66 -5.53 20.77
N LYS A 182 1.41 -5.11 21.00
CA LYS A 182 0.32 -5.29 20.05
C LYS A 182 0.51 -4.34 18.86
N ALA A 183 -0.07 -4.69 17.70
CA ALA A 183 0.01 -3.85 16.50
C ALA A 183 -0.37 -2.38 16.76
N VAL A 184 -1.45 -2.13 17.51
CA VAL A 184 -1.92 -0.77 17.85
C VAL A 184 -0.97 0.04 18.76
N GLU A 185 0.00 -0.60 19.41
CA GLU A 185 1.01 0.09 20.23
C GLU A 185 2.14 0.65 19.36
N TYR A 186 2.27 0.17 18.12
CA TYR A 186 3.18 0.71 17.13
C TYR A 186 2.54 1.93 16.46
N THR A 187 3.15 3.10 16.63
CA THR A 187 2.62 4.37 16.08
C THR A 187 3.34 4.81 14.81
N TYR A 188 4.66 4.58 14.73
CA TYR A 188 5.51 5.13 13.67
C TYR A 188 6.16 4.09 12.77
N ILE A 189 6.35 2.88 13.28
CA ILE A 189 7.06 1.79 12.61
C ILE A 189 6.12 0.59 12.58
N ASN A 190 6.00 -0.08 11.44
CA ASN A 190 5.20 -1.30 11.30
C ASN A 190 5.55 -2.33 12.41
N ASP A 191 4.53 -3.00 12.97
CA ASP A 191 4.69 -3.95 14.07
C ASP A 191 5.59 -5.13 13.69
N GLN A 192 5.57 -5.57 12.43
CA GLN A 192 6.42 -6.63 11.91
C GLN A 192 7.89 -6.23 11.90
N VAL A 193 8.22 -4.97 11.58
CA VAL A 193 9.58 -4.43 11.74
C VAL A 193 9.99 -4.50 13.21
N GLY A 194 9.12 -4.09 14.13
CA GLY A 194 9.34 -4.23 15.57
C GLY A 194 9.57 -5.67 16.02
N ASN A 195 8.78 -6.61 15.49
CA ASN A 195 8.91 -8.03 15.77
C ASN A 195 10.24 -8.60 15.28
N ILE A 196 10.74 -8.14 14.12
CA ILE A 196 12.07 -8.53 13.62
C ILE A 196 13.16 -7.99 14.55
N LEU A 197 13.09 -6.71 14.93
CA LEU A 197 14.06 -6.11 15.84
C LEU A 197 14.11 -6.85 17.18
N LYS A 198 12.96 -7.30 17.70
CA LYS A 198 12.85 -8.01 18.96
C LYS A 198 13.47 -9.41 18.96
N ARG A 199 13.68 -10.04 17.81
CA ARG A 199 14.31 -11.38 17.75
C ARG A 199 15.79 -11.36 18.18
N GLU A 200 16.44 -10.20 18.13
CA GLU A 200 17.85 -10.03 18.52
C GLU A 200 17.97 -9.20 19.82
N ASP A 201 17.72 -9.82 20.97
CA ASP A 201 17.64 -9.16 22.28
C ASP A 201 18.84 -8.23 22.58
N LYS A 202 20.07 -8.66 22.25
CA LYS A 202 21.27 -7.86 22.50
C LYS A 202 21.31 -6.62 21.61
N ALA A 203 20.97 -6.78 20.33
CA ALA A 203 20.95 -5.67 19.38
C ALA A 203 19.84 -4.67 19.74
N LEU A 204 18.65 -5.16 20.09
CA LEU A 204 17.53 -4.33 20.53
C LEU A 204 17.87 -3.55 21.79
N ASN A 205 18.45 -4.20 22.81
CA ASN A 205 18.86 -3.52 24.02
C ASN A 205 19.87 -2.39 23.75
N ASN A 206 20.81 -2.59 22.82
CA ASN A 206 21.75 -1.54 22.44
C ASN A 206 21.07 -0.40 21.69
N LEU A 207 20.17 -0.71 20.75
CA LEU A 207 19.37 0.28 20.02
C LEU A 207 18.53 1.14 20.97
N MET A 208 17.81 0.52 21.91
CA MET A 208 16.94 1.22 22.87
C MET A 208 17.72 2.07 23.89
N ASN A 209 18.99 1.75 24.12
CA ASN A 209 19.90 2.51 24.99
C ASN A 209 20.74 3.55 24.25
N SER A 210 20.60 3.68 22.92
CA SER A 210 21.28 4.72 22.15
C SER A 210 20.96 6.11 22.70
N THR A 211 22.00 6.93 22.82
CA THR A 211 21.87 8.34 23.20
C THR A 211 21.72 9.26 22.02
N ASP A 212 21.90 8.74 20.80
CA ASP A 212 21.80 9.52 19.57
C ASP A 212 20.38 10.01 19.37
N THR A 213 20.27 11.18 18.74
CA THR A 213 19.00 11.84 18.50
C THR A 213 18.83 12.14 17.02
N PHE A 214 17.58 12.09 16.57
CA PHE A 214 17.20 12.50 15.23
C PHE A 214 17.74 13.91 14.92
N PRO A 215 18.41 14.11 13.76
CA PRO A 215 18.89 15.42 13.34
C PRO A 215 17.76 16.43 13.15
N GLN A 216 18.12 17.72 13.12
CA GLN A 216 17.16 18.78 12.85
C GLN A 216 16.51 18.59 11.47
N GLY A 217 15.19 18.70 11.43
CA GLY A 217 14.40 18.51 10.20
C GLY A 217 14.00 17.07 9.93
N SER A 218 14.22 16.13 10.86
CA SER A 218 13.64 14.78 10.76
C SER A 218 12.12 14.83 10.92
N ILE A 219 11.39 14.40 9.90
CA ILE A 219 9.92 14.44 9.86
C ILE A 219 9.37 13.04 9.56
N VAL A 220 8.28 12.68 10.23
CA VAL A 220 7.40 11.58 9.84
C VAL A 220 6.01 12.13 9.52
N TYR A 221 5.46 11.69 8.40
CA TYR A 221 4.07 11.92 8.02
C TYR A 221 3.26 10.69 8.43
N LEU A 222 2.28 10.88 9.31
CA LEU A 222 1.38 9.82 9.76
C LEU A 222 -0.03 10.09 9.24
N PRO A 223 -0.74 9.11 8.67
CA PRO A 223 -2.11 9.32 8.27
C PRO A 223 -3.05 9.33 9.49
N LYS A 224 -3.93 10.32 9.50
CA LYS A 224 -5.09 10.40 10.40
C LYS A 224 -6.31 9.68 9.85
N SER A 225 -6.37 9.51 8.54
CA SER A 225 -7.41 8.76 7.83
C SER A 225 -6.84 8.23 6.52
N ALA A 226 -7.32 7.08 6.09
CA ALA A 226 -7.04 6.51 4.76
C ALA A 226 -8.33 5.87 4.24
N ILE A 227 -8.99 6.54 3.29
CA ILE A 227 -10.38 6.26 2.96
C ILE A 227 -10.51 5.69 1.56
N TYR A 228 -11.04 4.47 1.44
CA TYR A 228 -11.56 3.96 0.18
C TYR A 228 -12.92 4.57 -0.09
N ASP A 229 -13.11 5.17 -1.28
CA ASP A 229 -14.40 5.71 -1.71
C ASP A 229 -15.34 4.67 -2.33
N ASP A 230 -14.82 3.47 -2.60
CA ASP A 230 -15.49 2.32 -3.19
C ASP A 230 -14.91 1.00 -2.67
N ASN A 231 -15.68 -0.09 -2.78
CA ASN A 231 -15.18 -1.44 -2.49
C ASN A 231 -14.17 -1.85 -3.58
N GLN A 232 -13.03 -2.38 -3.15
CA GLN A 232 -11.96 -2.84 -4.02
C GLN A 232 -11.78 -4.33 -3.84
N PHE A 233 -11.78 -5.07 -4.94
CA PHE A 233 -11.56 -6.51 -4.98
C PHE A 233 -10.29 -6.81 -5.77
N SER A 234 -9.48 -7.75 -5.31
CA SER A 234 -8.29 -8.20 -6.01
C SER A 234 -8.25 -9.72 -6.11
N PHE A 235 -7.74 -10.24 -7.22
CA PHE A 235 -7.62 -11.69 -7.45
C PHE A 235 -6.59 -11.98 -8.55
N SER A 236 -6.05 -13.19 -8.55
CA SER A 236 -5.04 -13.66 -9.51
C SER A 236 -5.53 -14.85 -10.35
N GLU A 237 -4.90 -15.11 -11.50
CA GLU A 237 -5.12 -16.33 -12.27
C GLU A 237 -4.82 -17.60 -11.47
N ASP A 238 -3.92 -17.51 -10.50
CA ASP A 238 -3.57 -18.62 -9.61
C ASP A 238 -4.61 -18.89 -8.51
N ASN A 239 -5.59 -17.99 -8.34
CA ASN A 239 -6.67 -18.14 -7.36
C ASN A 239 -7.93 -18.83 -7.91
N VAL A 240 -7.87 -19.42 -9.11
CA VAL A 240 -8.98 -20.20 -9.67
C VAL A 240 -9.28 -21.39 -8.75
N THR A 241 -10.55 -21.51 -8.37
CA THR A 241 -11.04 -22.62 -7.54
C THR A 241 -11.64 -23.73 -8.41
N ASN A 242 -11.92 -24.88 -7.79
CA ASN A 242 -12.61 -26.00 -8.46
C ASN A 242 -14.15 -25.86 -8.43
N ASN A 243 -14.68 -24.82 -7.81
CA ASN A 243 -16.11 -24.58 -7.67
C ASN A 243 -16.72 -24.09 -8.99
N GLN A 244 -17.96 -24.51 -9.28
CA GLN A 244 -18.67 -24.11 -10.51
C GLN A 244 -19.50 -22.85 -10.31
N THR A 245 -19.90 -22.56 -9.07
CA THR A 245 -20.70 -21.39 -8.72
C THR A 245 -20.18 -20.69 -7.48
N LEU A 246 -20.53 -19.41 -7.32
CA LEU A 246 -20.22 -18.63 -6.12
C LEU A 246 -20.85 -19.24 -4.86
N ASP A 247 -22.04 -19.85 -4.97
CA ASP A 247 -22.70 -20.54 -3.84
C ASP A 247 -21.97 -21.81 -3.41
N GLU A 248 -21.43 -22.58 -4.36
CA GLU A 248 -20.62 -23.77 -4.05
C GLU A 248 -19.36 -23.40 -3.27
N TRP A 249 -18.60 -22.42 -3.79
CA TRP A 249 -17.41 -21.89 -3.13
C TRP A 249 -17.73 -21.40 -1.72
N PHE A 250 -18.81 -20.63 -1.60
CA PHE A 250 -19.24 -20.09 -0.32
C PHE A 250 -19.56 -21.20 0.68
N ASN A 251 -20.35 -22.20 0.27
CA ASN A 251 -20.74 -23.31 1.13
C ASN A 251 -19.56 -24.19 1.55
N GLU A 252 -18.58 -24.38 0.66
CA GLU A 252 -17.36 -25.13 0.93
C GLU A 252 -16.51 -24.46 2.02
N LEU A 253 -16.19 -23.17 1.87
CA LEU A 253 -15.25 -22.48 2.75
C LEU A 253 -15.90 -21.93 4.02
N TYR A 254 -17.12 -21.41 3.90
CA TYR A 254 -17.73 -20.58 4.96
C TYR A 254 -19.16 -21.01 5.30
N GLY A 255 -19.72 -22.06 4.70
CA GLY A 255 -21.11 -22.50 4.94
C GLY A 255 -21.42 -22.90 6.39
N LYS A 256 -20.39 -23.12 7.21
CA LYS A 256 -20.50 -23.38 8.67
C LYS A 256 -20.18 -22.17 9.54
N SER A 257 -19.77 -21.05 8.94
CA SER A 257 -19.44 -19.82 9.64
C SER A 257 -20.70 -19.03 10.01
N SER A 258 -20.56 -18.06 10.91
CA SER A 258 -21.62 -17.10 11.22
C SER A 258 -21.67 -15.92 10.25
N TYR A 259 -20.79 -15.88 9.24
CA TYR A 259 -20.79 -14.81 8.27
C TYR A 259 -22.10 -14.82 7.47
N LYS A 260 -22.50 -13.64 7.03
CA LYS A 260 -23.55 -13.45 6.03
C LYS A 260 -22.89 -12.92 4.79
N TYR A 261 -23.48 -13.20 3.64
CA TYR A 261 -22.92 -12.85 2.33
C TYR A 261 -24.07 -12.47 1.42
N LYS A 262 -23.76 -11.66 0.42
CA LYS A 262 -24.70 -11.34 -0.64
C LYS A 262 -24.02 -11.49 -1.99
N HIS A 263 -24.83 -11.86 -2.97
CA HIS A 263 -24.48 -11.76 -4.38
C HIS A 263 -24.68 -10.31 -4.84
N ASP A 264 -23.76 -9.85 -5.67
CA ASP A 264 -23.80 -8.52 -6.25
C ASP A 264 -23.16 -8.51 -7.64
N LYS A 265 -23.24 -7.36 -8.31
CA LYS A 265 -22.58 -7.11 -9.59
C LYS A 265 -21.66 -5.90 -9.48
N VAL A 266 -20.35 -6.15 -9.53
CA VAL A 266 -19.31 -5.11 -9.42
C VAL A 266 -18.51 -5.09 -10.72
N GLY A 267 -18.35 -3.90 -11.33
CA GLY A 267 -17.59 -3.74 -12.56
C GLY A 267 -18.06 -4.63 -13.73
N GLY A 268 -19.30 -5.11 -13.69
CA GLY A 268 -19.87 -6.03 -14.67
C GLY A 268 -19.71 -7.53 -14.36
N LEU A 269 -18.95 -7.90 -13.32
CA LEU A 269 -18.76 -9.28 -12.88
C LEU A 269 -19.68 -9.62 -11.71
N ASN A 270 -20.06 -10.89 -11.60
CA ASN A 270 -20.80 -11.37 -10.42
C ASN A 270 -19.79 -11.59 -9.29
N VAL A 271 -20.16 -11.15 -8.09
CA VAL A 271 -19.34 -11.29 -6.89
C VAL A 271 -20.19 -11.77 -5.73
N ILE A 272 -19.57 -12.49 -4.80
CA ILE A 272 -20.14 -12.77 -3.49
C ILE A 272 -19.18 -12.25 -2.42
N TYR A 273 -19.68 -11.57 -1.40
CA TYR A 273 -18.86 -11.01 -0.34
C TYR A 273 -19.63 -10.85 0.97
N SER A 274 -18.91 -10.69 2.07
CA SER A 274 -19.50 -10.70 3.41
C SER A 274 -20.22 -9.39 3.77
N VAL A 275 -21.30 -9.51 4.55
CA VAL A 275 -22.17 -8.39 4.95
C VAL A 275 -22.62 -8.46 6.40
N ASP A 276 -23.00 -7.30 6.94
CA ASP A 276 -23.62 -7.19 8.26
C ASP A 276 -25.11 -7.65 8.25
N SER A 277 -25.80 -7.52 9.39
CA SER A 277 -27.22 -7.87 9.49
C SER A 277 -28.16 -6.99 8.65
N ASN A 278 -27.67 -5.84 8.17
CA ASN A 278 -28.41 -4.88 7.38
C ASN A 278 -28.07 -4.99 5.87
N GLY A 279 -27.14 -5.88 5.47
CA GLY A 279 -26.71 -6.06 4.09
C GLY A 279 -25.60 -5.10 3.63
N ASN A 280 -24.98 -4.36 4.55
CA ASN A 280 -23.82 -3.52 4.27
C ASN A 280 -22.56 -4.39 4.17
N ALA A 281 -21.65 -4.06 3.26
CA ALA A 281 -20.34 -4.73 3.18
C ALA A 281 -19.62 -4.64 4.53
N VAL A 282 -18.94 -5.72 4.92
CA VAL A 282 -18.20 -5.75 6.18
C VAL A 282 -16.89 -6.51 6.03
N PHE A 283 -15.77 -5.90 6.43
CA PHE A 283 -14.46 -6.52 6.31
C PHE A 283 -14.14 -7.41 7.52
N SER A 284 -13.47 -8.54 7.26
CA SER A 284 -12.89 -9.41 8.28
C SER A 284 -11.78 -10.24 7.64
N PHE A 285 -10.62 -10.37 8.31
CA PHE A 285 -9.43 -11.12 7.83
C PHE A 285 -9.60 -12.64 7.59
N GLY A 286 -10.84 -13.12 7.55
CA GLY A 286 -11.15 -14.51 7.21
C GLY A 286 -12.56 -14.64 6.64
N ALA A 287 -13.00 -13.60 5.92
CA ALA A 287 -14.29 -13.55 5.23
C ALA A 287 -14.08 -12.93 3.86
N ASP A 288 -13.41 -13.71 3.02
CA ASP A 288 -12.93 -13.28 1.73
C ASP A 288 -14.09 -13.22 0.71
N PRO A 289 -13.98 -12.45 -0.37
CA PRO A 289 -14.93 -12.47 -1.47
C PRO A 289 -14.58 -13.56 -2.49
N ALA A 290 -15.55 -13.88 -3.35
CA ALA A 290 -15.27 -14.58 -4.60
C ALA A 290 -15.84 -13.84 -5.80
N ILE A 291 -15.16 -14.01 -6.93
CA ILE A 291 -15.46 -13.33 -8.19
C ILE A 291 -15.70 -14.38 -9.28
N GLU A 292 -16.80 -14.26 -10.02
CA GLU A 292 -17.04 -15.06 -11.22
C GLU A 292 -16.52 -14.31 -12.45
N LYS A 293 -15.57 -14.93 -13.16
CA LYS A 293 -15.00 -14.40 -14.39
C LYS A 293 -14.78 -15.51 -15.40
N ASP A 294 -15.22 -15.30 -16.63
CA ASP A 294 -15.07 -16.25 -17.76
C ASP A 294 -15.54 -17.68 -17.43
N GLY A 295 -16.63 -17.80 -16.64
CA GLY A 295 -17.20 -19.08 -16.23
C GLY A 295 -16.39 -19.84 -15.16
N LYS A 296 -15.45 -19.16 -14.49
CA LYS A 296 -14.65 -19.70 -13.38
C LYS A 296 -14.87 -18.87 -12.12
N ILE A 297 -14.67 -19.52 -10.96
CA ILE A 297 -14.75 -18.89 -9.65
C ILE A 297 -13.35 -18.65 -9.10
N TYR A 298 -13.06 -17.40 -8.78
CA TYR A 298 -11.80 -16.96 -8.21
C TYR A 298 -12.00 -16.64 -6.75
N ASP A 299 -11.14 -17.21 -5.91
CA ASP A 299 -10.92 -16.72 -4.56
C ASP A 299 -10.28 -15.33 -4.66
N GLY A 300 -10.78 -14.36 -3.89
CA GLY A 300 -10.31 -12.99 -3.99
C GLY A 300 -10.03 -12.40 -2.62
N GLU A 301 -9.36 -11.25 -2.64
CA GLU A 301 -9.14 -10.39 -1.50
C GLU A 301 -9.93 -9.10 -1.69
N TRP A 302 -10.16 -8.34 -0.62
CA TRP A 302 -10.83 -7.06 -0.74
C TRP A 302 -10.50 -6.07 0.37
N SER A 303 -10.70 -4.80 0.02
CA SER A 303 -10.90 -3.70 0.95
C SER A 303 -12.29 -3.11 0.72
N ILE A 304 -13.01 -2.81 1.79
CA ILE A 304 -14.33 -2.21 1.67
C ILE A 304 -14.23 -0.68 1.67
N LYS A 305 -15.28 -0.03 1.16
CA LYS A 305 -15.43 1.41 1.28
C LYS A 305 -15.41 1.82 2.77
N GLY A 306 -14.57 2.78 3.12
CA GLY A 306 -14.47 3.28 4.49
C GLY A 306 -13.06 3.74 4.84
N ASP A 307 -12.92 4.31 6.05
CA ASP A 307 -11.63 4.68 6.62
C ASP A 307 -10.97 3.43 7.23
N ILE A 308 -9.93 2.92 6.57
CA ILE A 308 -9.25 1.67 6.96
C ILE A 308 -8.49 1.80 8.26
N LEU A 309 -8.21 3.03 8.72
CA LEU A 309 -7.59 3.32 10.01
C LEU A 309 -8.61 3.45 11.15
N SER A 310 -9.91 3.44 10.82
CA SER A 310 -10.96 3.52 11.83
C SER A 310 -11.06 2.20 12.59
N PRO A 311 -11.10 2.22 13.94
CA PRO A 311 -11.43 1.05 14.74
C PRO A 311 -12.76 0.38 14.36
N THR A 312 -13.64 1.07 13.62
CA THR A 312 -14.94 0.58 13.17
C THR A 312 -14.98 0.06 11.73
N TYR A 313 -13.85 0.00 11.01
CA TYR A 313 -13.81 -0.33 9.57
C TYR A 313 -14.33 -1.74 9.24
N GLY A 314 -14.03 -2.73 10.09
CA GLY A 314 -14.49 -4.11 9.91
C GLY A 314 -15.37 -4.63 11.04
N LEU A 315 -15.57 -5.96 11.03
CA LEU A 315 -16.29 -6.66 12.09
C LEU A 315 -15.61 -6.43 13.44
N GLN A 316 -16.40 -5.99 14.42
CA GLN A 316 -15.95 -5.82 15.80
C GLN A 316 -15.86 -7.19 16.46
N ASN A 317 -14.64 -7.73 16.59
CA ASN A 317 -14.45 -9.04 17.18
C ASN A 317 -14.29 -8.92 18.71
N SER A 318 -15.36 -9.21 19.47
CA SER A 318 -15.33 -9.15 20.93
C SER A 318 -14.54 -10.30 21.58
N ASN A 319 -14.24 -11.36 20.83
CA ASN A 319 -13.74 -12.62 21.39
C ASN A 319 -12.22 -12.81 21.23
N THR A 320 -11.58 -12.05 20.35
CA THR A 320 -10.12 -12.03 20.17
C THR A 320 -9.63 -10.59 20.12
N PRO A 321 -9.47 -9.92 21.27
CA PRO A 321 -9.17 -8.47 21.33
C PRO A 321 -7.82 -8.07 20.71
N ASP A 322 -6.99 -9.05 20.34
CA ASP A 322 -5.69 -8.83 19.69
C ASP A 322 -5.77 -8.90 18.16
N TYR A 323 -6.90 -9.35 17.59
CA TYR A 323 -7.14 -9.34 16.14
C TYR A 323 -8.05 -8.17 15.80
N ILE A 324 -7.45 -7.17 15.14
CA ILE A 324 -8.15 -6.01 14.61
C ILE A 324 -8.51 -6.25 13.14
N ASN A 325 -9.61 -5.67 12.67
CA ASN A 325 -10.05 -5.71 11.27
C ASN A 325 -9.90 -4.33 10.62
N TYR A 326 -8.87 -3.59 11.02
CA TYR A 326 -8.51 -2.27 10.55
C TYR A 326 -6.98 -2.15 10.56
N GLU A 327 -6.45 -1.23 9.79
CA GLU A 327 -5.02 -0.99 9.63
C GLU A 327 -4.53 0.07 10.62
N THR A 328 -3.24 0.05 10.93
CA THR A 328 -2.61 0.98 11.85
C THR A 328 -1.93 2.12 11.10
N PRO A 329 -1.90 3.36 11.65
CA PRO A 329 -1.18 4.46 11.00
C PRO A 329 0.30 4.16 10.71
N SER A 330 0.93 3.27 11.50
CA SER A 330 2.32 2.83 11.31
C SER A 330 2.55 2.05 10.02
N GLU A 331 1.55 1.35 9.48
CA GLU A 331 1.65 0.63 8.20
C GLU A 331 1.74 1.58 7.01
N HIS A 332 1.37 2.85 7.21
CA HIS A 332 1.32 3.90 6.18
C HIS A 332 2.25 5.08 6.50
N ALA A 333 3.15 4.93 7.47
CA ALA A 333 4.03 6.00 7.91
C ALA A 333 5.08 6.32 6.84
N LEU A 334 5.27 7.61 6.55
CA LEU A 334 6.23 8.09 5.56
C LEU A 334 7.26 9.00 6.22
N PHE A 335 8.53 8.63 6.16
CA PHE A 335 9.64 9.40 6.69
C PHE A 335 10.24 10.28 5.61
N ASN A 336 10.68 11.49 5.96
CA ASN A 336 11.56 12.22 5.08
C ASN A 336 12.98 11.61 5.12
N LYS A 337 13.82 12.01 4.16
CA LYS A 337 15.19 11.49 4.03
C LYS A 337 15.98 11.54 5.34
N THR A 338 15.97 12.68 6.04
CA THR A 338 16.74 12.87 7.28
C THR A 338 16.30 11.93 8.40
N ALA A 339 14.98 11.70 8.56
CA ALA A 339 14.48 10.74 9.53
C ALA A 339 14.83 9.28 9.14
N TYR A 340 14.64 8.91 7.88
CA TYR A 340 14.99 7.59 7.37
C TYR A 340 16.47 7.26 7.55
N GLU A 341 17.38 8.15 7.14
CA GLU A 341 18.82 7.92 7.22
C GLU A 341 19.26 7.69 8.67
N PHE A 342 18.67 8.42 9.62
CA PHE A 342 18.92 8.20 11.05
C PHE A 342 18.44 6.81 11.51
N ILE A 343 17.19 6.43 11.20
CA ILE A 343 16.63 5.13 11.60
C ILE A 343 17.46 3.98 11.02
N SER A 344 17.75 4.05 9.71
CA SER A 344 18.54 3.04 9.00
C SER A 344 19.94 2.90 9.61
N ALA A 345 20.63 4.02 9.87
CA ALA A 345 21.96 3.99 10.48
C ALA A 345 21.94 3.43 11.91
N GLN A 346 20.93 3.76 12.72
CA GLN A 346 20.80 3.22 14.08
C GLN A 346 20.58 1.70 14.04
N ILE A 347 19.68 1.20 13.19
CA ILE A 347 19.47 -0.25 13.02
C ILE A 347 20.76 -0.93 12.56
N GLN A 348 21.39 -0.45 11.48
CA GLN A 348 22.61 -1.04 10.92
C GLN A 348 23.81 -1.02 11.89
N THR A 349 23.86 -0.04 12.79
CA THR A 349 24.92 0.04 13.81
C THR A 349 24.85 -1.13 14.79
N TYR A 350 23.63 -1.53 15.19
CA TYR A 350 23.41 -2.54 16.24
C TYR A 350 23.05 -3.93 15.72
N TYR A 351 22.54 -4.04 14.49
CA TYR A 351 22.07 -5.27 13.84
C TYR A 351 22.97 -5.65 12.65
N LYS A 352 24.17 -6.16 12.94
CA LYS A 352 25.16 -6.57 11.92
C LYS A 352 25.09 -8.03 11.56
#